data_AF-M9WDV4-F1
#
_entry.id   AF-M9WDV4-F1
#
_cell.length_a   1.000
_cell.length_b   1.000
_cell.length_c   1.000
_cell.angle_alpha   90.00
_cell.angle_beta   90.00
_cell.angle_gamma   90.00
#
_symmetry.space_group_name_H-M   'P 1'
#
loop_
_entity.id
_entity.type
_entity.pdbx_description
1 polymer ?
#
loop_
_entity_poly.entity_id
_entity_poly.type
_entity_poly.pdbx_seq_one_letter_code
_entity_poly.pdbx_strand_id
1 'polypeptide(L)'
;MSHKKGKIIIISGPSGVGKGSVNSELLKNKYLKLKYSVSMTTRAPRPNEVDGVNYHFVSNDQFAKAIVNDELIEYAHFVGNSYGTPRRYVEQELEKGYNVILEIEVDGATQVLNKEPNTLSFFLMPPTLNELANRIRGRQTESEEKIKARLDKALIEVPLKHNYDYVIENDNVANAVAKITDVLHLEGLTDLNGPTVYERLEKIVEEIIKEHYMYFVNNWETNVKLLARNETEKTQAKNFDAEKHLINLLTKKVYHKVLGHGDFLQLLDKDFVYFKIQKLMFKINFFSIEQKKHLDDER
;
A
#
# COMPACT_ATOMS: atom_id res chain seq x y z
N MET A 1 -29.84 2.43 -8.10
CA MET A 1 -28.59 3.04 -7.60
C MET A 1 -27.45 2.38 -8.35
N SER A 2 -26.59 3.12 -9.06
CA SER A 2 -25.44 2.51 -9.73
C SER A 2 -24.46 2.02 -8.66
N HIS A 3 -24.31 0.71 -8.51
CA HIS A 3 -23.27 0.18 -7.63
C HIS A 3 -21.90 0.60 -8.19
N LYS A 4 -21.09 1.30 -7.37
CA LYS A 4 -19.71 1.63 -7.73
C LYS A 4 -18.96 0.30 -7.89
N LYS A 5 -18.33 0.09 -9.06
CA LYS A 5 -17.49 -1.09 -9.31
C LYS A 5 -16.41 -1.17 -8.23
N GLY A 6 -16.17 -2.37 -7.72
CA GLY A 6 -15.12 -2.60 -6.73
C GLY A 6 -13.72 -2.38 -7.33
N LYS A 7 -12.70 -2.48 -6.48
CA LYS A 7 -11.30 -2.25 -6.86
C LYS A 7 -10.45 -3.52 -6.65
N ILE A 8 -9.44 -3.72 -7.50
CA ILE A 8 -8.44 -4.76 -7.27
C ILE A 8 -7.53 -4.29 -6.13
N ILE A 9 -7.38 -5.10 -5.10
CA ILE A 9 -6.53 -4.83 -3.94
C ILE A 9 -5.31 -5.72 -4.04
N ILE A 10 -4.15 -5.14 -4.35
CA ILE A 10 -2.90 -5.91 -4.46
C ILE A 10 -2.21 -5.89 -3.11
N ILE A 11 -1.94 -7.08 -2.55
CA ILE A 11 -1.13 -7.25 -1.35
C ILE A 11 0.10 -8.06 -1.75
N SER A 12 1.23 -7.37 -1.88
CA SER A 12 2.50 -7.93 -2.31
C SER A 12 3.62 -7.55 -1.32
N GLY A 13 4.82 -8.05 -1.57
CA GLY A 13 5.98 -7.88 -0.70
C GLY A 13 6.85 -9.13 -0.69
N PRO A 14 8.07 -9.04 -0.13
CA PRO A 14 9.04 -10.11 -0.18
C PRO A 14 8.52 -11.37 0.51
N SER A 15 8.99 -12.53 0.03
CA SER A 15 8.64 -13.82 0.62
C SER A 15 8.91 -13.83 2.13
N GLY A 16 7.93 -14.28 2.92
CA GLY A 16 8.04 -14.39 4.38
C GLY A 16 7.58 -13.14 5.16
N VAL A 17 7.12 -12.09 4.48
CA VAL A 17 6.63 -10.88 5.15
C VAL A 17 5.32 -11.07 5.93
N GLY A 18 4.52 -12.09 5.61
CA GLY A 18 3.26 -12.40 6.32
C GLY A 18 1.98 -12.01 5.58
N LYS A 19 2.00 -11.95 4.24
CA LYS A 19 0.85 -11.62 3.36
C LYS A 19 -0.41 -12.42 3.71
N GLY A 20 -0.33 -13.76 3.67
CA GLY A 20 -1.46 -14.63 4.01
C GLY A 20 -2.04 -14.42 5.41
N SER A 21 -1.23 -14.11 6.43
CA SER A 21 -1.72 -13.81 7.78
C SER A 21 -2.54 -12.51 7.80
N VAL A 22 -2.03 -11.46 7.15
CA VAL A 22 -2.74 -10.17 7.03
C VAL A 22 -4.04 -10.33 6.24
N ASN A 23 -4.00 -11.07 5.12
CA ASN A 23 -5.19 -11.33 4.30
C ASN A 23 -6.27 -12.08 5.05
N SER A 24 -5.90 -13.13 5.78
CA SER A 24 -6.82 -13.90 6.61
C SER A 24 -7.56 -13.02 7.62
N GLU A 25 -6.84 -12.11 8.30
CA GLU A 25 -7.47 -11.18 9.24
C GLU A 25 -8.34 -10.12 8.56
N LEU A 26 -7.91 -9.54 7.43
CA LEU A 26 -8.70 -8.56 6.67
C LEU A 26 -10.04 -9.16 6.21
N LEU A 27 -10.02 -10.41 5.71
CA LEU A 27 -11.22 -11.10 5.20
C LEU A 27 -12.27 -11.39 6.28
N LYS A 28 -11.89 -11.39 7.57
CA LYS A 28 -12.86 -11.54 8.68
C LYS A 28 -13.76 -10.32 8.84
N ASN A 29 -13.34 -9.14 8.36
CA ASN A 29 -14.12 -7.92 8.48
C ASN A 29 -15.05 -7.71 7.28
N LYS A 30 -16.33 -8.06 7.46
CA LYS A 30 -17.38 -7.93 6.43
C LYS A 30 -17.58 -6.50 5.91
N TYR A 31 -17.26 -5.46 6.70
CA TYR A 31 -17.42 -4.06 6.30
C TYR A 31 -16.36 -3.60 5.30
N LEU A 32 -15.30 -4.37 5.09
CA LEU A 32 -14.28 -4.06 4.08
C LEU A 32 -14.70 -4.51 2.67
N LYS A 33 -15.81 -5.26 2.55
CA LYS A 33 -16.33 -5.79 1.28
C LYS A 33 -15.26 -6.53 0.46
N LEU A 34 -14.40 -7.30 1.13
CA LEU A 34 -13.29 -8.00 0.51
C LEU A 34 -13.70 -9.41 0.05
N LYS A 35 -13.19 -9.80 -1.11
CA LYS A 35 -13.17 -11.17 -1.63
C LYS A 35 -11.73 -11.57 -1.91
N TYR A 36 -11.44 -12.86 -1.79
CA TYR A 36 -10.11 -13.40 -2.05
C TYR A 36 -10.09 -14.10 -3.40
N SER A 37 -9.13 -13.76 -4.27
CA SER A 37 -8.92 -14.49 -5.52
C SER A 37 -8.03 -15.70 -5.28
N VAL A 38 -8.58 -16.90 -5.47
CA VAL A 38 -7.82 -18.15 -5.42
C VAL A 38 -7.03 -18.31 -6.71
N SER A 39 -5.69 -18.33 -6.63
CA SER A 39 -4.82 -18.46 -7.80
C SER A 39 -4.82 -19.88 -8.38
N MET A 40 -4.52 -20.01 -9.67
CA MET A 40 -4.16 -21.27 -10.32
C MET A 40 -2.70 -21.62 -10.05
N THR A 41 -2.39 -22.91 -9.94
CA THR A 41 -1.00 -23.39 -9.92
C THR A 41 -0.82 -24.73 -10.61
N THR A 42 0.35 -24.95 -11.23
CA THR A 42 0.74 -26.26 -11.79
C THR A 42 1.46 -27.17 -10.79
N ARG A 43 1.70 -26.66 -9.57
CA ARG A 43 2.29 -27.44 -8.49
C ARG A 43 1.28 -28.48 -7.98
N ALA A 44 1.76 -29.66 -7.57
CA ALA A 44 0.92 -30.60 -6.83
C ALA A 44 0.50 -30.05 -5.44
N PRO A 45 -0.72 -30.36 -4.95
CA PRO A 45 -1.17 -29.96 -3.63
C PRO A 45 -0.29 -30.56 -2.52
N ARG A 46 -0.08 -29.80 -1.43
CA ARG A 46 0.53 -30.31 -0.18
C ARG A 46 -0.50 -31.07 0.66
N PRO A 47 -0.07 -31.88 1.65
CA PRO A 47 -0.95 -32.75 2.45
C PRO A 47 -2.15 -32.11 3.17
N ASN A 48 -2.30 -30.79 3.19
CA ASN A 48 -3.42 -30.07 3.81
C ASN A 48 -4.03 -28.99 2.89
N GLU A 49 -3.65 -28.95 1.61
CA GLU A 49 -4.21 -28.00 0.66
C GLU A 49 -5.44 -28.60 -0.03
N VAL A 50 -6.48 -27.77 -0.16
CA VAL A 50 -7.74 -28.13 -0.80
C VAL A 50 -7.90 -27.33 -2.09
N ASP A 51 -8.24 -28.04 -3.17
CA ASP A 51 -8.52 -27.43 -4.47
C ASP A 51 -9.69 -26.45 -4.39
N GLY A 52 -9.55 -25.28 -5.03
CA GLY A 52 -10.53 -24.19 -4.99
C GLY A 52 -10.59 -23.41 -3.68
N VAL A 53 -9.80 -23.80 -2.68
CA VAL A 53 -9.65 -23.05 -1.42
C VAL A 53 -8.26 -22.42 -1.33
N ASN A 54 -7.21 -23.23 -1.49
CA ASN A 54 -5.84 -22.75 -1.42
C ASN A 54 -5.33 -22.30 -2.79
N TYR A 55 -5.55 -23.17 -3.80
CA TYR A 55 -5.25 -22.92 -5.21
C TYR A 55 -6.25 -23.69 -6.06
N HIS A 56 -6.38 -23.30 -7.33
CA HIS A 56 -6.86 -24.18 -8.37
C HIS A 56 -5.67 -24.98 -8.92
N PHE A 57 -5.56 -26.24 -8.52
CA PHE A 57 -4.49 -27.14 -8.94
C PHE A 57 -4.77 -27.68 -10.33
N VAL A 58 -3.96 -27.27 -11.31
CA VAL A 58 -4.17 -27.57 -12.73
C VAL A 58 -2.94 -28.21 -13.37
N SER A 59 -3.13 -28.88 -14.50
CA SER A 59 -2.02 -29.35 -15.33
C SER A 59 -1.30 -28.20 -16.04
N ASN A 60 -0.06 -28.42 -16.48
CA ASN A 60 0.66 -27.45 -17.32
C ASN A 60 -0.10 -27.11 -18.61
N ASP A 61 -0.76 -28.08 -19.24
CA ASP A 61 -1.55 -27.87 -20.45
C ASP A 61 -2.77 -26.96 -20.19
N GLN A 62 -3.46 -27.16 -19.07
CA GLN A 62 -4.57 -26.30 -18.67
C GLN A 62 -4.10 -24.88 -18.37
N PHE A 63 -2.96 -24.73 -17.68
CA PHE A 63 -2.39 -23.42 -17.40
C PHE A 63 -1.95 -22.70 -18.68
N ALA A 64 -1.31 -23.41 -19.61
CA ALA A 64 -0.91 -22.86 -20.91
C ALA A 64 -2.12 -22.39 -21.72
N LYS A 65 -3.21 -23.17 -21.73
CA LYS A 65 -4.48 -22.77 -22.37
C LYS A 65 -5.05 -21.49 -21.75
N ALA A 66 -5.05 -21.38 -20.42
CA ALA A 66 -5.52 -20.18 -19.74
C ALA A 66 -4.71 -18.93 -20.11
N ILE A 67 -3.39 -19.05 -20.30
CA ILE A 67 -2.56 -17.96 -20.83
C ILE A 67 -2.99 -17.58 -22.26
N VAL A 68 -3.07 -18.56 -23.17
CA VAL A 68 -3.41 -18.29 -24.59
C VAL A 68 -4.78 -17.66 -24.74
N ASN A 69 -5.73 -17.99 -23.87
CA ASN A 69 -7.08 -17.46 -23.88
C ASN A 69 -7.25 -16.13 -23.11
N ASP A 70 -6.19 -15.52 -22.60
CA ASP A 70 -6.22 -14.31 -21.75
C ASP A 70 -7.12 -14.46 -20.50
N GLU A 71 -7.17 -15.68 -19.94
CA GLU A 71 -7.97 -16.01 -18.77
C GLU A 71 -7.27 -15.65 -17.44
N LEU A 72 -6.03 -15.14 -17.50
CA LEU A 72 -5.21 -14.77 -16.33
C LEU A 72 -4.86 -13.28 -16.34
N ILE A 73 -5.09 -12.59 -15.22
CA ILE A 73 -4.71 -11.17 -15.05
C ILE A 73 -3.17 -11.04 -15.02
N GLU A 74 -2.54 -11.94 -14.27
CA GLU A 74 -1.10 -12.08 -14.15
C GLU A 74 -0.75 -13.57 -14.09
N TYR A 75 0.48 -13.87 -14.48
CA TYR A 75 1.07 -15.19 -14.26
C TYR A 75 2.58 -15.10 -14.09
N ALA A 76 3.15 -16.00 -13.30
CA ALA A 76 4.57 -16.08 -13.04
C ALA A 76 5.04 -17.54 -12.92
N HIS A 77 6.34 -17.75 -13.15
CA HIS A 77 7.00 -19.03 -12.90
C HIS A 77 7.88 -18.93 -11.67
N PHE A 78 7.69 -19.84 -10.72
CA PHE A 78 8.48 -19.90 -9.50
C PHE A 78 8.85 -21.34 -9.16
N VAL A 79 10.16 -21.59 -9.06
CA VAL A 79 10.75 -22.90 -8.69
C VAL A 79 10.10 -24.04 -9.50
N GLY A 80 10.10 -23.91 -10.82
CA GLY A 80 9.60 -24.92 -11.76
C GLY A 80 8.08 -25.09 -11.83
N ASN A 81 7.30 -24.26 -11.14
CA ASN A 81 5.83 -24.29 -11.19
C ASN A 81 5.29 -22.94 -11.67
N SER A 82 4.12 -22.96 -12.30
CA SER A 82 3.41 -21.77 -12.75
C SER A 82 2.35 -21.37 -11.73
N TYR A 83 2.11 -20.07 -11.60
CA TYR A 83 1.08 -19.48 -10.76
C TYR A 83 0.41 -18.36 -11.54
N GLY A 84 -0.89 -18.17 -11.38
CA GLY A 84 -1.60 -17.05 -12.03
C GLY A 84 -2.97 -16.80 -11.45
N THR A 85 -3.48 -15.61 -11.69
CA THR A 85 -4.74 -15.12 -11.12
C THR A 85 -5.89 -15.21 -12.13
N PRO A 86 -6.93 -16.03 -11.89
CA PRO A 86 -8.07 -16.16 -12.81
C PRO A 86 -8.84 -14.84 -13.00
N ARG A 87 -8.89 -14.34 -14.24
CA ARG A 87 -9.55 -13.07 -14.62
C ARG A 87 -11.04 -13.07 -14.32
N ARG A 88 -11.74 -14.12 -14.77
CA ARG A 88 -13.21 -14.18 -14.71
C ARG A 88 -13.77 -13.99 -13.29
N TYR A 89 -13.17 -14.62 -12.30
CA TYR A 89 -13.63 -14.51 -10.91
C TYR A 89 -13.49 -13.07 -10.39
N VAL A 90 -12.33 -12.47 -10.63
CA VAL A 90 -12.03 -11.10 -10.20
C VAL A 90 -13.02 -10.11 -10.82
N GLU A 91 -13.21 -10.15 -12.13
CA GLU A 91 -14.12 -9.24 -12.84
C GLU A 91 -15.57 -9.35 -12.32
N GLN A 92 -16.05 -10.58 -12.12
CA GLN A 92 -17.40 -10.82 -11.62
C GLN A 92 -17.64 -10.25 -10.22
N GLU A 93 -16.68 -10.38 -9.30
CA GLU A 93 -16.83 -9.84 -7.94
C GLU A 93 -16.69 -8.31 -7.91
N LEU A 94 -15.81 -7.75 -8.74
CA LEU A 94 -15.69 -6.29 -8.90
C LEU A 94 -17.00 -5.68 -9.43
N GLU A 95 -17.66 -6.32 -10.40
CA GLU A 95 -18.96 -5.89 -10.93
C GLU A 95 -20.07 -5.91 -9.88
N LYS A 96 -20.01 -6.85 -8.92
CA LYS A 96 -20.92 -6.90 -7.77
C LYS A 96 -20.61 -5.81 -6.72
N GLY A 97 -19.56 -5.02 -6.90
CA GLY A 97 -19.14 -3.96 -5.99
C GLY A 97 -18.32 -4.46 -4.79
N TYR A 98 -17.76 -5.68 -4.86
CA TYR A 98 -16.76 -6.18 -3.91
C TYR A 98 -15.35 -5.79 -4.36
N ASN A 99 -14.48 -5.51 -3.40
CA ASN A 99 -13.05 -5.37 -3.66
C ASN A 99 -12.40 -6.75 -3.66
N VAL A 100 -11.50 -7.02 -4.59
CA VAL A 100 -10.89 -8.36 -4.74
C VAL A 100 -9.41 -8.30 -4.39
N ILE A 101 -9.02 -9.03 -3.34
CA ILE A 101 -7.63 -9.18 -2.92
C ILE A 101 -6.90 -10.14 -3.85
N LEU A 102 -5.77 -9.67 -4.39
CA LEU A 102 -4.75 -10.47 -5.04
C LEU A 102 -3.53 -10.57 -4.11
N GLU A 103 -3.33 -11.75 -3.54
CA GLU A 103 -2.09 -12.08 -2.81
C GLU A 103 -1.07 -12.65 -3.79
N ILE A 104 -0.22 -11.78 -4.32
CA ILE A 104 0.72 -12.14 -5.39
C ILE A 104 2.13 -11.68 -5.05
N GLU A 105 3.12 -12.31 -5.70
CA GLU A 105 4.52 -11.91 -5.59
C GLU A 105 4.78 -10.61 -6.37
N VAL A 106 5.95 -10.00 -6.17
CA VAL A 106 6.27 -8.67 -6.73
C VAL A 106 6.27 -8.66 -8.26
N ASP A 107 6.69 -9.75 -8.90
CA ASP A 107 6.66 -9.90 -10.36
C ASP A 107 5.22 -9.91 -10.91
N GLY A 108 4.32 -10.64 -10.25
CA GLY A 108 2.90 -10.68 -10.60
C GLY A 108 2.24 -9.32 -10.38
N ALA A 109 2.49 -8.69 -9.22
CA ALA A 109 1.98 -7.36 -8.91
C ALA A 109 2.43 -6.31 -9.93
N THR A 110 3.68 -6.36 -10.40
CA THR A 110 4.19 -5.46 -11.44
C THR A 110 3.41 -5.62 -12.75
N GLN A 111 3.05 -6.85 -13.12
CA GLN A 111 2.20 -7.07 -14.30
C GLN A 111 0.81 -6.47 -14.13
N VAL A 112 0.17 -6.67 -12.96
CA VAL A 112 -1.16 -6.12 -12.68
C VAL A 112 -1.12 -4.59 -12.70
N LEU A 113 -0.16 -3.97 -12.02
CA LEU A 113 -0.01 -2.50 -11.97
C LEU A 113 0.19 -1.86 -13.36
N ASN A 114 0.78 -2.58 -14.31
CA ASN A 114 0.97 -2.11 -15.68
C ASN A 114 -0.26 -2.32 -16.58
N LYS A 115 -1.11 -3.31 -16.27
CA LYS A 115 -2.24 -3.71 -17.14
C LYS A 115 -3.58 -3.19 -16.64
N GLU A 116 -3.77 -3.11 -15.33
CA GLU A 116 -5.05 -2.84 -14.70
C GLU A 116 -5.06 -1.42 -14.09
N PRO A 117 -5.90 -0.50 -14.59
CA PRO A 117 -5.90 0.88 -14.12
C PRO A 117 -6.64 1.08 -12.79
N ASN A 118 -7.51 0.15 -12.40
CA ASN A 118 -8.37 0.26 -11.21
C ASN A 118 -7.85 -0.62 -10.06
N THR A 119 -6.64 -0.32 -9.59
CA THR A 119 -5.97 -1.05 -8.51
C THR A 119 -5.62 -0.15 -7.33
N LEU A 120 -5.62 -0.72 -6.13
CA LEU A 120 -5.04 -0.13 -4.93
C LEU A 120 -4.00 -1.13 -4.40
N SER A 121 -2.77 -0.66 -4.22
CA SER A 121 -1.63 -1.55 -4.04
C SER A 121 -0.88 -1.30 -2.73
N PHE A 122 -0.62 -2.39 -2.02
CA PHE A 122 0.08 -2.43 -0.74
C PHE A 122 1.34 -3.28 -0.85
N PHE A 123 2.49 -2.67 -0.55
CA PHE A 123 3.75 -3.38 -0.37
C PHE A 123 3.99 -3.61 1.11
N LEU A 124 3.86 -4.86 1.55
CA LEU A 124 4.15 -5.24 2.93
C LEU A 124 5.65 -5.41 3.11
N MET A 125 6.20 -4.88 4.21
CA MET A 125 7.61 -5.01 4.56
C MET A 125 7.76 -5.35 6.03
N PRO A 126 8.72 -6.20 6.44
CA PRO A 126 9.02 -6.33 7.86
C PRO A 126 9.75 -5.07 8.37
N PRO A 127 9.75 -4.81 9.68
CA PRO A 127 10.48 -3.69 10.29
C PRO A 127 11.95 -3.63 9.92
N THR A 128 12.60 -4.79 9.79
CA THR A 128 14.04 -4.88 9.46
C THR A 128 14.36 -6.05 8.53
N LEU A 129 15.47 -5.95 7.81
CA LEU A 129 16.01 -7.07 7.02
C LEU A 129 16.38 -8.28 7.89
N ASN A 130 16.83 -8.05 9.13
CA ASN A 130 17.12 -9.13 10.08
C ASN A 130 15.85 -9.89 10.46
N GLU A 131 14.73 -9.19 10.67
CA GLU A 131 13.44 -9.83 10.88
C GLU A 131 12.98 -10.61 9.65
N LEU A 132 13.17 -10.08 8.43
CA LEU A 132 12.88 -10.83 7.22
C LEU A 132 13.63 -12.16 7.17
N ALA A 133 14.93 -12.12 7.45
CA ALA A 133 15.77 -13.30 7.48
C ALA A 133 15.35 -14.31 8.55
N ASN A 134 14.97 -13.83 9.74
CA ASN A 134 14.46 -14.67 10.81
C ASN A 134 13.11 -15.32 10.42
N ARG A 135 12.19 -14.59 9.77
CA ARG A 135 10.91 -15.14 9.28
C ARG A 135 11.12 -16.21 8.21
N ILE A 136 12.10 -16.03 7.32
CA ILE A 136 12.44 -17.04 6.30
C ILE A 136 13.04 -18.29 6.96
N ARG A 137 14.00 -18.13 7.88
CA ARG A 137 14.65 -19.25 8.60
C ARG A 137 13.70 -20.01 9.51
N GLY A 138 12.77 -19.32 10.17
CA GLY A 138 11.84 -19.88 11.14
C GLY A 138 10.90 -20.95 10.57
N ARG A 139 10.83 -21.11 9.23
CA ARG A 139 10.07 -22.18 8.58
C ARG A 139 10.71 -23.56 8.74
N GLN A 140 11.96 -23.68 9.22
CA GLN A 140 12.70 -24.92 9.55
C GLN A 140 12.63 -26.09 8.54
N THR A 141 12.25 -25.81 7.30
CA THR A 141 11.92 -26.83 6.29
C THR A 141 12.72 -26.64 4.99
N GLU A 142 13.66 -25.70 4.98
CA GLU A 142 14.40 -25.30 3.78
C GLU A 142 15.91 -25.32 4.04
N SER A 143 16.70 -25.68 3.02
CA SER A 143 18.16 -25.64 3.09
C SER A 143 18.68 -24.20 3.11
N GLU A 144 19.88 -24.00 3.65
CA GLU A 144 20.55 -22.68 3.67
C GLU A 144 20.68 -22.06 2.27
N GLU A 145 20.89 -22.88 1.23
CA GLU A 145 20.91 -22.41 -0.17
C GLU A 145 19.58 -21.78 -0.61
N LYS A 146 18.44 -22.39 -0.24
CA LYS A 146 17.10 -21.85 -0.54
C LYS A 146 16.80 -20.59 0.27
N ILE A 147 17.28 -20.54 1.51
CA ILE A 147 17.15 -19.36 2.38
C ILE A 147 17.92 -18.19 1.78
N LYS A 148 19.17 -18.42 1.36
CA LYS A 148 20.00 -17.41 0.67
C LYS A 148 19.31 -16.92 -0.60
N ALA A 149 18.83 -17.82 -1.46
CA ALA A 149 18.14 -17.43 -2.70
C ALA A 149 16.90 -16.54 -2.44
N ARG A 150 16.15 -16.80 -1.36
CA ARG A 150 15.00 -15.96 -0.97
C ARG A 150 15.41 -14.60 -0.46
N LEU A 151 16.50 -14.52 0.31
CA LEU A 151 17.05 -13.24 0.78
C LEU A 151 17.59 -12.40 -0.37
N ASP A 152 18.34 -13.00 -1.28
CA ASP A 152 18.85 -12.33 -2.48
C ASP A 152 17.68 -11.78 -3.33
N LYS A 153 16.61 -12.57 -3.50
CA LYS A 153 15.38 -12.10 -4.17
C LYS A 153 14.74 -10.92 -3.45
N ALA A 154 14.60 -10.98 -2.13
CA ALA A 154 13.99 -9.91 -1.36
C ALA A 154 14.75 -8.57 -1.50
N LEU A 155 16.08 -8.61 -1.58
CA LEU A 155 16.90 -7.40 -1.78
C LEU A 155 16.65 -6.75 -3.15
N ILE A 156 16.30 -7.53 -4.17
CA ILE A 156 15.93 -7.04 -5.50
C ILE A 156 14.49 -6.50 -5.50
N GLU A 157 13.59 -7.12 -4.74
CA GLU A 157 12.17 -6.78 -4.67
C GLU A 157 11.88 -5.54 -3.82
N VAL A 158 12.61 -5.31 -2.71
CA VAL A 158 12.37 -4.18 -1.79
C VAL A 158 12.40 -2.80 -2.48
N PRO A 159 13.37 -2.50 -3.38
CA PRO A 159 13.35 -1.24 -4.14
C PRO A 159 12.09 -1.02 -4.99
N LEU A 160 11.40 -2.10 -5.40
CA LEU A 160 10.17 -2.01 -6.21
C LEU A 160 8.97 -1.50 -5.40
N LYS A 161 9.09 -1.35 -4.08
CA LYS A 161 8.04 -0.75 -3.22
C LYS A 161 7.57 0.62 -3.73
N HIS A 162 8.44 1.38 -4.40
CA HIS A 162 8.11 2.72 -4.91
C HIS A 162 7.06 2.69 -6.03
N ASN A 163 6.81 1.53 -6.64
CA ASN A 163 5.77 1.34 -7.64
C ASN A 163 4.37 1.13 -7.02
N TYR A 164 4.27 1.00 -5.69
CA TYR A 164 3.02 0.77 -4.97
C TYR A 164 2.44 2.09 -4.45
N ASP A 165 1.12 2.08 -4.20
CA ASP A 165 0.41 3.22 -3.61
C ASP A 165 0.82 3.41 -2.15
N TYR A 166 0.90 2.30 -1.40
CA TYR A 166 1.21 2.30 0.04
C TYR A 166 2.26 1.25 0.40
N VAL A 167 3.18 1.64 1.28
CA VAL A 167 4.10 0.72 1.95
C VAL A 167 3.61 0.51 3.38
N ILE A 168 3.45 -0.75 3.79
CA ILE A 168 2.92 -1.13 5.10
C ILE A 168 3.97 -1.94 5.86
N GLU A 169 4.43 -1.41 6.99
CA GLU A 169 5.22 -2.21 7.93
C GLU A 169 4.34 -3.27 8.57
N ASN A 170 4.79 -4.52 8.52
CA ASN A 170 4.19 -5.65 9.22
C ASN A 170 5.08 -6.06 10.39
N ASP A 171 5.13 -5.20 11.41
CA ASP A 171 5.72 -5.48 12.72
C ASP A 171 4.89 -6.53 13.47
N ASN A 172 3.57 -6.37 13.45
CA ASN A 172 2.60 -7.36 13.88
C ASN A 172 1.34 -7.31 13.00
N VAL A 173 0.66 -8.45 12.90
CA VAL A 173 -0.48 -8.60 11.97
C VAL A 173 -1.62 -7.62 12.30
N ALA A 174 -1.91 -7.38 13.58
CA ALA A 174 -3.00 -6.50 13.98
C ALA A 174 -2.74 -5.04 13.56
N ASN A 175 -1.51 -4.55 13.74
CA ASN A 175 -1.12 -3.21 13.32
C ASN A 175 -1.14 -3.06 11.79
N ALA A 176 -0.62 -4.04 11.05
CA ALA A 176 -0.70 -4.04 9.59
C ALA A 176 -2.15 -4.05 9.06
N VAL A 177 -3.03 -4.84 9.69
CA VAL A 177 -4.47 -4.89 9.36
C VAL A 177 -5.15 -3.55 9.66
N ALA A 178 -4.83 -2.90 10.79
CA ALA A 178 -5.38 -1.59 11.13
C ALA A 178 -4.97 -0.53 10.11
N LYS A 179 -3.69 -0.51 9.73
CA LYS A 179 -3.14 0.37 8.68
C LYS A 179 -3.86 0.19 7.34
N ILE A 180 -3.98 -1.05 6.84
CA ILE A 180 -4.64 -1.33 5.57
C ILE A 180 -6.14 -1.01 5.64
N THR A 181 -6.80 -1.34 6.75
CA THR A 181 -8.22 -1.04 6.96
C THR A 181 -8.49 0.46 6.88
N ASP A 182 -7.64 1.27 7.49
CA ASP A 182 -7.78 2.72 7.46
C ASP A 182 -7.57 3.28 6.04
N VAL A 183 -6.56 2.78 5.30
CA VAL A 183 -6.35 3.17 3.91
C VAL A 183 -7.55 2.78 3.03
N LEU A 184 -8.08 1.56 3.17
CA LEU A 184 -9.27 1.14 2.43
C LEU A 184 -10.46 2.05 2.73
N HIS A 185 -10.60 2.48 3.99
CA HIS A 185 -11.66 3.37 4.41
C HIS A 185 -11.48 4.79 3.84
N LEU A 186 -10.27 5.33 3.91
CA LEU A 186 -9.88 6.62 3.33
C LEU A 186 -10.14 6.67 1.82
N GLU A 187 -9.88 5.57 1.11
CA GLU A 187 -10.14 5.41 -0.33
C GLU A 187 -11.63 5.20 -0.67
N GLY A 188 -12.52 5.19 0.33
CA GLY A 188 -13.95 5.01 0.15
C GLY A 188 -14.32 3.62 -0.40
N LEU A 189 -13.58 2.59 0.03
CA LEU A 189 -13.75 1.20 -0.41
C LEU A 189 -14.47 0.33 0.61
N THR A 190 -14.88 0.90 1.75
CA THR A 190 -15.50 0.18 2.87
C THR A 190 -16.87 0.74 3.21
N ASP A 191 -17.66 -0.03 3.94
CA ASP A 191 -18.92 0.41 4.57
C ASP A 191 -18.71 0.79 6.05
N LEU A 192 -17.48 1.17 6.42
CA LEU A 192 -17.17 1.63 7.78
C LEU A 192 -17.76 3.03 8.00
N ASN A 193 -18.14 3.30 9.26
CA ASN A 193 -18.69 4.59 9.68
C ASN A 193 -17.69 5.33 10.57
N GLY A 194 -17.80 6.66 10.58
CA GLY A 194 -16.96 7.54 11.38
C GLY A 194 -15.68 7.95 10.66
N PRO A 195 -14.84 8.79 11.29
CA PRO A 195 -13.62 9.27 10.67
C PRO A 195 -12.49 8.25 10.79
N THR A 196 -11.70 8.15 9.73
CA THR A 196 -10.40 7.47 9.64
C THR A 196 -9.40 8.02 10.64
N VAL A 197 -8.34 7.26 10.91
CA VAL A 197 -7.14 7.74 11.60
C VAL A 197 -6.50 8.88 10.81
N TYR A 198 -6.50 8.82 9.47
CA TYR A 198 -6.03 9.93 8.63
C TYR A 198 -6.77 11.25 8.90
N GLU A 199 -8.11 11.24 8.91
CA GLU A 199 -8.92 12.44 9.15
C GLU A 199 -8.78 12.95 10.58
N ARG A 200 -8.53 12.06 11.55
CA ARG A 200 -8.22 12.47 12.93
C ARG A 200 -6.83 13.09 13.03
N LEU A 201 -5.84 12.49 12.36
CA LEU A 201 -4.49 13.04 12.25
C LEU A 201 -4.51 14.43 11.62
N GLU A 202 -5.33 14.64 10.59
CA GLU A 202 -5.47 15.96 9.94
C GLU A 202 -5.86 17.06 10.92
N LYS A 203 -6.81 16.78 11.82
CA LYS A 203 -7.22 17.72 12.88
C LYS A 203 -6.10 17.99 13.88
N ILE A 204 -5.34 16.96 14.26
CA ILE A 204 -4.18 17.11 15.15
C ILE A 204 -3.11 17.98 14.48
N VAL A 205 -2.83 17.77 13.20
CA VAL A 205 -1.88 18.57 12.41
C VAL A 205 -2.36 20.03 12.30
N GLU A 206 -3.64 20.24 12.05
CA GLU A 206 -4.26 21.58 12.01
C GLU A 206 -4.05 22.34 13.32
N GLU A 207 -4.32 21.71 14.47
CA GLU A 207 -4.07 22.31 15.79
C GLU A 207 -2.61 22.68 15.98
N ILE A 208 -1.68 21.76 15.66
CA ILE A 208 -0.23 21.99 15.79
C ILE A 208 0.23 23.17 14.93
N ILE A 209 -0.27 23.29 13.69
CA ILE A 209 0.09 24.38 12.79
C ILE A 209 -0.40 25.71 13.35
N LYS A 210 -1.64 25.77 13.84
CA LYS A 210 -2.22 26.97 14.43
C LYS A 210 -1.48 27.42 15.69
N GLU A 211 -1.03 26.48 16.51
CA GLU A 211 -0.31 26.74 17.75
C GLU A 211 1.14 27.18 17.52
N HIS A 212 1.84 26.59 16.53
CA HIS A 212 3.30 26.70 16.45
C HIS A 212 3.85 27.29 15.16
N TYR A 213 3.11 27.27 14.05
CA TYR A 213 3.69 27.49 12.71
C TYR A 213 3.03 28.58 11.87
N MET A 214 2.04 29.32 12.40
CA MET A 214 1.34 30.38 11.66
C MET A 214 2.26 31.49 11.12
N TYR A 215 3.37 31.78 11.79
CA TYR A 215 4.37 32.71 11.27
C TYR A 215 4.93 32.27 9.91
N PHE A 216 5.26 30.99 9.76
CA PHE A 216 5.78 30.43 8.51
C PHE A 216 4.70 30.35 7.43
N VAL A 217 3.47 29.98 7.79
CA VAL A 217 2.31 29.93 6.89
C VAL A 217 2.05 31.29 6.26
N ASN A 218 1.96 32.34 7.06
CA ASN A 218 1.68 33.71 6.59
C ASN A 218 2.80 34.23 5.67
N ASN A 219 4.05 33.94 6.01
CA ASN A 219 5.20 34.31 5.19
C ASN A 219 5.23 33.55 3.86
N TRP A 220 4.82 32.28 3.87
CA TRP A 220 4.81 31.45 2.66
C TRP A 220 3.87 31.99 1.60
N GLU A 221 2.64 32.36 1.96
CA GLU A 221 1.71 32.99 1.01
C GLU A 221 2.30 34.24 0.39
N THR A 222 2.93 35.08 1.22
CA THR A 222 3.56 36.32 0.78
C THR A 222 4.70 36.03 -0.19
N ASN A 223 5.58 35.07 0.13
CA ASN A 223 6.69 34.67 -0.72
C ASN A 223 6.22 34.15 -2.08
N VAL A 224 5.23 33.26 -2.10
CA VAL A 224 4.68 32.69 -3.35
C VAL A 224 4.06 33.76 -4.24
N LYS A 225 3.35 34.73 -3.66
CA LYS A 225 2.76 35.87 -4.39
C LYS A 225 3.85 36.80 -4.95
N LEU A 226 4.90 37.08 -4.19
CA LEU A 226 6.00 37.96 -4.62
C LEU A 226 6.89 37.34 -5.70
N LEU A 227 7.08 36.03 -5.67
CA LEU A 227 7.99 35.32 -6.58
C LEU A 227 7.34 34.88 -7.89
N ALA A 228 6.03 35.07 -8.07
CA ALA A 228 5.30 34.72 -9.29
C ALA A 228 5.71 35.62 -10.47
N ARG A 229 6.30 35.02 -11.52
CA ARG A 229 6.91 35.73 -12.66
C ARG A 229 6.02 35.78 -13.89
N ASN A 230 5.17 34.77 -14.09
CA ASN A 230 4.24 34.69 -15.22
C ASN A 230 2.77 34.68 -14.78
N GLU A 231 1.84 34.91 -15.71
CA GLU A 231 0.40 35.01 -15.41
C GLU A 231 -0.18 33.72 -14.82
N THR A 232 0.34 32.55 -15.20
CA THR A 232 -0.05 31.26 -14.63
C THR A 232 0.33 31.17 -13.15
N GLU A 233 1.58 31.49 -12.82
CA GLU A 233 2.08 31.50 -11.44
C GLU A 233 1.34 32.53 -10.58
N LYS A 234 1.04 33.72 -11.11
CA LYS A 234 0.27 34.74 -10.39
C LYS A 234 -1.15 34.25 -10.08
N THR A 235 -1.77 33.57 -11.03
CA THR A 235 -3.12 32.98 -10.85
C THR A 235 -3.10 31.89 -9.78
N GLN A 236 -2.10 31.01 -9.79
CA GLN A 236 -1.92 29.97 -8.77
C GLN A 236 -1.66 30.59 -7.39
N ALA A 237 -0.76 31.56 -7.30
CA ALA A 237 -0.41 32.25 -6.07
C ALA A 237 -1.58 33.02 -5.45
N LYS A 238 -2.48 33.56 -6.28
CA LYS A 238 -3.68 34.29 -5.81
C LYS A 238 -4.64 33.37 -5.06
N ASN A 239 -4.76 32.12 -5.48
CA ASN A 239 -5.66 31.12 -4.89
C ASN A 239 -4.92 30.15 -3.95
N PHE A 240 -3.66 30.42 -3.62
CA PHE A 240 -2.86 29.57 -2.76
C PHE A 240 -3.21 29.81 -1.30
N ASP A 241 -3.78 28.79 -0.66
CA ASP A 241 -4.04 28.70 0.77
C ASP A 241 -2.89 27.92 1.42
N ALA A 242 -1.92 28.65 2.01
CA ALA A 242 -0.72 28.02 2.55
C ALA A 242 -1.01 27.17 3.79
N GLU A 243 -2.02 27.55 4.59
CA GLU A 243 -2.40 26.82 5.80
C GLU A 243 -2.93 25.45 5.42
N LYS A 244 -3.96 25.41 4.57
CA LYS A 244 -4.55 24.16 4.09
C LYS A 244 -3.54 23.32 3.33
N HIS A 245 -2.67 23.95 2.53
CA HIS A 245 -1.63 23.23 1.82
C HIS A 245 -0.62 22.58 2.78
N LEU A 246 -0.17 23.30 3.82
CA LEU A 246 0.76 22.76 4.82
C LEU A 246 0.11 21.64 5.65
N ILE A 247 -1.16 21.80 6.07
CA ILE A 247 -1.92 20.76 6.77
C ILE A 247 -1.94 19.48 5.92
N ASN A 248 -2.41 19.56 4.67
CA ASN A 248 -2.51 18.40 3.79
C ASN A 248 -1.16 17.73 3.56
N LEU A 249 -0.11 18.53 3.34
CA LEU A 249 1.24 18.05 3.09
C LEU A 249 1.82 17.31 4.30
N LEU A 250 1.72 17.89 5.50
CA LEU A 250 2.24 17.31 6.73
C LEU A 250 1.44 16.08 7.15
N THR A 251 0.10 16.14 7.12
CA THR A 251 -0.78 14.99 7.39
C THR A 251 -0.39 13.82 6.49
N LYS A 252 -0.27 14.05 5.17
CA LYS A 252 0.11 13.01 4.22
C LYS A 252 1.50 12.44 4.53
N LYS A 253 2.50 13.29 4.79
CA LYS A 253 3.89 12.84 5.05
C LYS A 253 4.00 12.06 6.36
N VAL A 254 3.35 12.52 7.43
CA VAL A 254 3.33 11.82 8.72
C VAL A 254 2.61 10.48 8.60
N TYR A 255 1.43 10.46 7.95
CA TYR A 255 0.65 9.24 7.75
C TYR A 255 1.43 8.17 6.98
N HIS A 256 1.94 8.49 5.78
CA HIS A 256 2.70 7.52 4.97
C HIS A 256 3.95 7.02 5.68
N LYS A 257 4.62 7.89 6.44
CA LYS A 257 5.79 7.51 7.22
C LYS A 257 5.46 6.49 8.30
N VAL A 258 4.33 6.64 9.00
CA VAL A 258 3.90 5.71 10.05
C VAL A 258 3.32 4.42 9.48
N LEU A 259 2.64 4.48 8.33
CA LEU A 259 2.24 3.27 7.60
C LEU A 259 3.45 2.38 7.32
N GLY A 260 4.51 2.98 6.74
CA GLY A 260 5.73 2.28 6.36
C GLY A 260 6.68 1.98 7.53
N HIS A 261 6.58 2.72 8.65
CA HIS A 261 7.44 2.57 9.82
C HIS A 261 6.79 3.06 11.13
N GLY A 262 6.48 2.14 12.04
CA GLY A 262 6.05 2.46 13.41
C GLY A 262 4.63 2.01 13.79
N ASP A 263 4.24 2.37 15.00
CA ASP A 263 2.93 2.06 15.59
C ASP A 263 1.86 3.02 15.07
N PHE A 264 0.81 2.45 14.48
CA PHE A 264 -0.26 3.22 13.84
C PHE A 264 -1.08 4.04 14.82
N LEU A 265 -1.24 3.58 16.06
CA LEU A 265 -2.02 4.28 17.08
C LEU A 265 -1.35 5.57 17.55
N GLN A 266 -0.03 5.70 17.38
CA GLN A 266 0.69 6.92 17.73
C GLN A 266 0.28 8.12 16.85
N LEU A 267 -0.39 7.90 15.71
CA LEU A 267 -0.97 8.99 14.92
C LEU A 267 -2.09 9.77 15.64
N LEU A 268 -2.61 9.23 16.74
CA LEU A 268 -3.62 9.89 17.57
C LEU A 268 -3.00 10.62 18.78
N ASP A 269 -1.68 10.55 18.94
CA ASP A 269 -0.93 11.24 20.00
C ASP A 269 -0.35 12.56 19.46
N LYS A 270 -0.83 13.69 20.00
CA LYS A 270 -0.44 15.03 19.55
C LYS A 270 1.05 15.30 19.74
N ASP A 271 1.66 14.84 20.83
CA ASP A 271 3.08 15.08 21.11
C ASP A 271 3.98 14.30 20.14
N PHE A 272 3.60 13.05 19.85
CA PHE A 272 4.26 12.25 18.83
C PHE A 272 4.16 12.90 17.44
N VAL A 273 2.96 13.32 17.05
CA VAL A 273 2.73 13.97 15.74
C VAL A 273 3.52 15.27 15.66
N TYR A 274 3.52 16.08 16.72
CA TYR A 274 4.29 17.31 16.77
C TYR A 274 5.79 17.06 16.61
N PHE A 275 6.35 16.07 17.31
CA PHE A 275 7.75 15.67 17.17
C PHE A 275 8.11 15.27 15.72
N LYS A 276 7.21 14.56 15.02
CA LYS A 276 7.40 14.21 13.60
C LYS A 276 7.35 15.46 12.70
N ILE A 277 6.40 16.36 12.93
CA ILE A 277 6.24 17.61 12.18
C ILE A 277 7.49 18.49 12.30
N GLN A 278 8.06 18.65 13.50
CA GLN A 278 9.26 19.46 13.73
C GLN A 278 10.40 19.11 12.75
N LYS A 279 10.61 17.81 12.49
CA LYS A 279 11.64 17.35 11.54
C LYS A 279 11.25 17.56 10.08
N LEU A 280 9.96 17.50 9.76
CA LEU A 280 9.44 17.71 8.40
C LEU A 280 9.46 19.18 8.00
N MET A 281 9.27 20.11 8.94
CA MET A 281 9.28 21.55 8.66
C MET A 281 10.56 22.03 7.99
N PHE A 282 11.72 21.46 8.35
CA PHE A 282 13.01 21.77 7.70
C PHE A 282 13.09 21.35 6.22
N LYS A 283 12.18 20.50 5.77
CA LYS A 283 12.13 19.96 4.40
C LYS A 283 11.10 20.67 3.52
N ILE A 284 10.35 21.63 4.07
CA ILE A 284 9.33 22.38 3.34
C ILE A 284 9.98 23.57 2.63
N ASN A 285 9.66 23.73 1.35
CA ASN A 285 10.03 24.92 0.60
C ASN A 285 8.94 25.98 0.74
N PHE A 286 9.19 26.97 1.60
CA PHE A 286 8.29 28.11 1.84
C PHE A 286 8.37 29.23 0.78
N PHE A 287 9.00 28.96 -0.36
CA PHE A 287 9.15 29.93 -1.47
C PHE A 287 8.47 29.46 -2.77
N SER A 288 7.88 28.27 -2.80
CA SER A 288 7.09 27.78 -3.94
C SER A 288 5.91 26.93 -3.49
N ILE A 289 4.88 26.85 -4.32
CA ILE A 289 3.77 25.90 -4.12
C ILE A 289 4.29 24.48 -4.32
N GLU A 290 5.05 24.26 -5.39
CA GLU A 290 5.67 22.98 -5.67
C GLU A 290 6.73 22.63 -4.61
N GLN A 291 6.56 21.49 -3.97
CA GLN A 291 7.58 20.91 -3.10
C GLN A 291 8.50 20.05 -3.96
N LYS A 292 9.81 20.29 -3.93
CA LYS A 292 10.76 19.41 -4.63
C LYS A 292 10.63 18.01 -4.04
N LYS A 293 10.50 17.01 -4.91
CA LYS A 293 10.70 15.61 -4.50
C LYS A 293 12.15 15.46 -4.08
N HIS A 294 12.42 15.46 -2.78
CA HIS A 294 13.68 14.95 -2.28
C HIS A 294 13.71 13.45 -2.57
N LEU A 295 14.71 13.01 -3.33
CA LEU A 295 14.90 11.60 -3.73
C LEU A 295 14.94 10.64 -2.52
N ASP A 296 15.20 11.15 -1.31
CA ASP A 296 15.34 10.37 -0.09
C ASP A 296 14.08 10.29 0.79
N ASP A 297 12.97 10.98 0.46
CA ASP A 297 11.85 11.18 1.40
C ASP A 297 10.46 10.73 0.95
N GLU A 298 10.27 10.12 -0.23
CA GLU A 298 8.92 9.86 -0.73
C GLU A 298 8.66 8.40 -1.16
N ARG A 299 7.84 7.75 -0.32
CA ARG A 299 7.16 6.44 -0.41
C ARG A 299 7.91 5.26 0.20
#